data_AF-A0A6I7ZIL0-F1
#
_entry.id   AF-A0A6I7ZIL0-F1
#
_cell.length_a   1.000
_cell.length_b   1.000
_cell.length_c   1.000
_cell.angle_alpha   90.00
_cell.angle_beta   90.00
_cell.angle_gamma   90.00
#
_symmetry.space_group_name_H-M   'P 1'
#
loop_
_entity.id
_entity.type
_entity.pdbx_description
1 polymer ?
#
loop_
_entity_poly.entity_id
_entity_poly.type
_entity_poly.pdbx_seq_one_letter_code
_entity_poly.pdbx_strand_id
1 'polypeptide(L)'
;MKKISFIMLGFCVVFLLSGCNSTKKEEAEPSRSVSLAPETSSSQISESTVSSASQSSSTTESSSKAQLTDAQKGQMNQAFLDWAGGRAVIGNMAVSYWFFDHGAAGRGDWYANTPDGQVQVQNNGVPGENAFPIHAIGGCVFYTSKDGSVGKQELMAGSFAANYSVKMDYSKPVSKYLLGDNGVVYELKTGNGEPVSTNTGFGEYADDGSLGSYTPTKSFQVSEDQAAQEKLRELMYSY
;
A
#
# COMPACT_ATOMS: atom_id res chain seq x y z
N MET A 1 -25.33 27.79 32.87
CA MET A 1 -25.83 28.81 31.93
C MET A 1 -24.89 30.01 31.90
N LYS A 2 -24.36 30.39 30.74
CA LYS A 2 -23.89 31.75 30.39
C LYS A 2 -23.73 31.81 28.86
N LYS A 3 -24.09 32.94 28.23
CA LYS A 3 -24.09 33.13 26.76
C LYS A 3 -23.13 34.27 26.37
N ILE A 4 -22.22 34.01 25.45
CA ILE A 4 -21.60 34.99 24.52
C ILE A 4 -21.43 34.16 23.22
N SER A 5 -22.24 34.31 22.17
CA SER A 5 -22.53 35.46 21.30
C SER A 5 -21.53 35.58 20.14
N PHE A 6 -22.05 35.53 18.91
CA PHE A 6 -21.30 35.57 17.66
C PHE A 6 -20.79 36.98 17.34
N ILE A 7 -19.72 37.06 16.53
CA ILE A 7 -19.44 38.20 15.66
C ILE A 7 -19.28 37.67 14.24
N MET A 8 -20.17 38.12 13.35
CA MET A 8 -20.02 38.03 11.90
C MET A 8 -19.15 39.20 11.44
N LEU A 9 -18.19 38.96 10.55
CA LEU A 9 -17.63 40.00 9.69
C LEU A 9 -17.25 39.40 8.34
N GLY A 10 -18.06 39.68 7.31
CA GLY A 10 -17.76 39.32 5.93
C GLY A 10 -17.20 40.52 5.16
N PHE A 11 -16.45 40.27 4.09
CA PHE A 11 -16.09 41.28 3.10
C PHE A 11 -16.17 40.68 1.68
N CYS A 12 -16.82 41.41 0.77
CA CYS A 12 -16.94 41.03 -0.63
C CYS A 12 -16.17 41.99 -1.52
N VAL A 13 -15.24 41.47 -2.34
CA VAL A 13 -14.72 42.07 -3.58
C VAL A 13 -14.44 40.87 -4.51
N VAL A 14 -15.34 40.51 -5.43
CA VAL A 14 -15.59 41.09 -6.76
C VAL A 14 -14.47 40.81 -7.79
N PHE A 15 -14.90 40.11 -8.84
CA PHE A 15 -14.28 39.77 -10.12
C PHE A 15 -13.11 40.62 -10.65
N LEU A 16 -12.19 39.93 -11.33
CA LEU A 16 -11.70 40.33 -12.66
C LEU A 16 -11.76 39.13 -13.63
N LEU A 17 -12.18 39.39 -14.88
CA LEU A 17 -12.22 38.44 -16.01
C LEU A 17 -11.42 39.02 -17.18
N SER A 18 -10.48 38.24 -17.74
CA SER A 18 -9.91 38.35 -19.10
C SER A 18 -8.83 37.26 -19.25
N GLY A 19 -8.64 36.59 -20.39
CA GLY A 19 -9.37 36.64 -21.66
C GLY A 19 -8.85 35.56 -22.63
N CYS A 20 -9.54 35.31 -23.75
CA CYS A 20 -9.13 34.31 -24.75
C CYS A 20 -8.04 34.85 -25.70
N ASN A 21 -7.19 33.98 -26.26
CA ASN A 21 -7.16 33.82 -27.73
C ASN A 21 -6.52 32.52 -28.27
N SER A 22 -7.11 32.10 -29.38
CA SER A 22 -6.83 31.07 -30.39
C SER A 22 -5.38 30.68 -30.76
N THR A 23 -5.18 29.36 -30.84
CA THR A 23 -4.71 28.56 -32.01
C THR A 23 -3.43 28.92 -32.77
N LYS A 24 -2.55 27.92 -32.93
CA LYS A 24 -1.83 27.63 -34.19
C LYS A 24 -1.82 26.12 -34.49
N LYS A 25 -1.71 25.76 -35.77
CA LYS A 25 -1.52 24.39 -36.30
C LYS A 25 -0.34 24.40 -37.27
N GLU A 26 0.45 23.32 -37.24
CA GLU A 26 1.30 22.70 -38.27
C GLU A 26 1.58 21.30 -37.69
N GLU A 27 1.16 20.15 -38.26
CA GLU A 27 1.39 19.59 -39.60
C GLU A 27 2.87 19.26 -39.86
N ALA A 28 3.31 18.06 -40.25
CA ALA A 28 2.95 16.65 -40.01
C ALA A 28 3.88 15.78 -40.91
N GLU A 29 4.39 14.64 -40.41
CA GLU A 29 4.84 13.48 -41.22
C GLU A 29 6.08 13.66 -42.15
N PRO A 30 6.65 12.62 -42.82
CA PRO A 30 6.27 11.18 -42.84
C PRO A 30 7.40 10.12 -42.67
N SER A 31 6.98 8.86 -42.36
CA SER A 31 7.60 7.56 -42.76
C SER A 31 8.94 7.13 -42.11
N ARG A 32 9.33 5.83 -41.93
CA ARG A 32 8.87 4.45 -42.28
C ARG A 32 9.59 3.44 -41.32
N SER A 33 9.50 2.09 -41.26
CA SER A 33 8.85 0.93 -41.96
C SER A 33 8.85 -0.29 -40.97
N VAL A 34 7.94 -1.28 -40.97
CA VAL A 34 7.80 -2.51 -41.82
C VAL A 34 9.08 -3.40 -41.83
N SER A 35 9.11 -4.72 -41.51
CA SER A 35 8.08 -5.79 -41.40
C SER A 35 8.50 -7.03 -40.55
N LEU A 36 7.51 -7.76 -40.00
CA LEU A 36 7.30 -9.24 -39.81
C LEU A 36 8.49 -10.25 -39.61
N ALA A 37 8.24 -11.25 -38.76
CA ALA A 37 8.94 -12.56 -38.73
C ALA A 37 8.31 -13.57 -39.75
N PRO A 38 8.86 -14.80 -39.98
CA PRO A 38 8.41 -15.96 -39.15
C PRO A 38 9.32 -17.25 -39.09
N GLU A 39 8.93 -18.20 -38.22
CA GLU A 39 8.81 -19.67 -38.42
C GLU A 39 9.97 -20.72 -38.48
N THR A 40 9.59 -21.94 -38.03
CA THR A 40 9.96 -23.34 -38.42
C THR A 40 11.25 -24.05 -37.93
N SER A 41 11.04 -24.80 -36.84
CA SER A 41 11.42 -26.21 -36.52
C SER A 41 12.18 -27.14 -37.51
N SER A 42 13.07 -28.01 -36.98
CA SER A 42 13.18 -29.46 -37.35
C SER A 42 14.02 -30.27 -36.33
N SER A 43 14.08 -31.61 -36.44
CA SER A 43 14.50 -32.56 -35.38
C SER A 43 15.37 -33.76 -35.84
N GLN A 44 16.22 -34.30 -34.95
CA GLN A 44 16.73 -35.69 -34.85
C GLN A 44 17.52 -35.83 -33.51
N ILE A 45 17.37 -36.84 -32.61
CA ILE A 45 17.47 -38.32 -32.73
C ILE A 45 18.92 -38.75 -33.03
N SER A 46 19.66 -39.53 -32.23
CA SER A 46 19.47 -40.13 -30.88
C SER A 46 20.83 -40.63 -30.36
N GLU A 47 21.01 -40.77 -29.02
CA GLU A 47 21.59 -41.99 -28.39
C GLU A 47 21.33 -41.98 -26.86
N SER A 48 21.36 -43.15 -26.22
CA SER A 48 20.94 -43.38 -24.83
C SER A 48 22.10 -43.34 -23.82
N THR A 49 21.87 -42.75 -22.65
CA THR A 49 22.65 -43.04 -21.42
C THR A 49 21.69 -43.13 -20.23
N VAL A 50 21.78 -44.23 -19.48
CA VAL A 50 20.99 -44.43 -18.26
C VAL A 50 21.54 -43.58 -17.12
N SER A 51 20.68 -42.79 -16.47
CA SER A 51 21.00 -42.12 -15.20
C SER A 51 19.72 -41.87 -14.41
N SER A 52 19.67 -42.41 -13.19
CA SER A 52 18.50 -42.34 -12.31
C SER A 52 18.37 -40.95 -11.67
N ALA A 53 17.81 -40.01 -12.41
CA ALA A 53 17.38 -38.72 -11.87
C ALA A 53 16.00 -38.87 -11.22
N SER A 54 15.91 -38.67 -9.90
CA SER A 54 14.64 -38.69 -9.18
C SER A 54 13.70 -37.64 -9.76
N GLN A 55 12.59 -38.09 -10.35
CA GLN A 55 11.57 -37.21 -10.93
C GLN A 55 10.80 -36.50 -9.80
N SER A 56 11.40 -35.45 -9.25
CA SER A 56 10.71 -34.52 -8.36
C SER A 56 9.63 -33.83 -9.16
N SER A 57 8.41 -34.34 -9.06
CA SER A 57 7.22 -33.68 -9.55
C SER A 57 7.01 -32.44 -8.71
N SER A 58 7.58 -31.31 -9.16
CA SER A 58 7.16 -29.98 -8.73
C SER A 58 5.76 -29.74 -9.28
N THR A 59 4.76 -30.38 -8.66
CA THR A 59 3.39 -29.92 -8.69
C THR A 59 3.43 -28.50 -8.13
N THR A 60 3.43 -27.52 -9.02
CA THR A 60 3.00 -26.17 -8.69
C THR A 60 1.56 -26.31 -8.24
N GLU A 61 1.36 -26.49 -6.94
CA GLU A 61 0.05 -26.34 -6.35
C GLU A 61 -0.37 -24.90 -6.60
N SER A 62 -1.18 -24.72 -7.63
CA SER A 62 -2.07 -23.58 -7.76
C SER A 62 -3.07 -23.68 -6.61
N SER A 63 -2.61 -23.38 -5.40
CA SER A 63 -3.46 -23.23 -4.24
C SER A 63 -4.52 -22.21 -4.60
N SER A 64 -5.77 -22.66 -4.69
CA SER A 64 -6.90 -21.76 -4.75
C SER A 64 -6.79 -20.86 -3.52
N LYS A 65 -6.52 -19.56 -3.69
CA LYS A 65 -6.46 -18.57 -2.61
C LYS A 65 -7.66 -18.81 -1.68
N ALA A 66 -7.42 -19.42 -0.53
CA ALA A 66 -8.45 -19.56 0.48
C ALA A 66 -8.72 -18.15 0.99
N GLN A 67 -9.92 -17.61 0.75
CA GLN A 67 -10.26 -16.26 1.20
C GLN A 67 -10.13 -16.20 2.72
N LEU A 68 -9.10 -15.49 3.18
CA LEU A 68 -8.80 -15.35 4.60
C LEU A 68 -9.94 -14.59 5.26
N THR A 69 -10.53 -15.19 6.30
CA THR A 69 -11.49 -14.50 7.16
C THR A 69 -10.79 -13.35 7.87
N ASP A 70 -11.53 -12.30 8.23
CA ASP A 70 -10.95 -11.16 8.94
C ASP A 70 -10.38 -11.54 10.32
N ALA A 71 -10.85 -12.66 10.90
CA ALA A 71 -10.25 -13.28 12.08
C ALA A 71 -8.84 -13.86 11.78
N GLN A 72 -8.66 -14.60 10.69
CA GLN A 72 -7.33 -15.07 10.25
C GLN A 72 -6.42 -13.87 9.91
N LYS A 73 -6.91 -12.88 9.15
CA LYS A 73 -6.16 -11.65 8.83
C LYS A 73 -5.66 -10.94 10.10
N GLY A 74 -6.56 -10.73 11.08
CA GLY A 74 -6.22 -10.10 12.36
C GLY A 74 -5.19 -10.91 13.17
N GLN A 75 -5.31 -12.23 13.19
CA GLN A 75 -4.35 -13.12 13.86
C GLN A 75 -2.97 -13.11 13.18
N MET A 76 -2.92 -13.19 11.84
CA MET A 76 -1.69 -13.02 11.07
C MET A 76 -1.04 -11.66 11.33
N ASN A 77 -1.82 -10.57 11.27
CA ASN A 77 -1.29 -9.22 11.48
C ASN A 77 -0.72 -9.03 12.89
N GLN A 78 -1.37 -9.59 13.92
CA GLN A 78 -0.83 -9.58 15.29
C GLN A 78 0.46 -10.39 15.40
N ALA A 79 0.52 -11.58 14.79
CA ALA A 79 1.74 -12.40 14.79
C ALA A 79 2.91 -11.75 14.02
N PHE A 80 2.60 -11.04 12.93
CA PHE A 80 3.56 -10.24 12.18
C PHE A 80 4.04 -9.03 12.98
N LEU A 81 3.14 -8.29 13.65
CA LEU A 81 3.48 -7.17 14.53
C LEU A 81 4.35 -7.62 15.71
N ASP A 82 4.12 -8.81 16.25
CA ASP A 82 4.91 -9.37 17.35
C ASP A 82 6.34 -9.69 16.92
N TRP A 83 6.52 -10.30 15.75
CA TRP A 83 7.83 -10.46 15.12
C TRP A 83 8.50 -9.10 14.82
N ALA A 84 7.76 -8.17 14.21
CA ALA A 84 8.21 -6.82 13.88
C ALA A 84 8.66 -6.05 15.13
N GLY A 85 8.02 -6.28 16.28
CA GLY A 85 8.41 -5.76 17.58
C GLY A 85 9.84 -6.11 17.96
N GLY A 86 10.25 -7.36 17.76
CA GLY A 86 11.63 -7.80 17.98
C GLY A 86 12.62 -7.14 17.02
N ARG A 87 12.24 -7.00 15.74
CA ARG A 87 13.04 -6.29 14.71
C ARG A 87 13.22 -4.81 15.08
N ALA A 88 12.17 -4.16 15.56
CA ALA A 88 12.17 -2.75 15.96
C ALA A 88 13.11 -2.50 17.16
N VAL A 89 13.11 -3.37 18.17
CA VAL A 89 14.09 -3.28 19.28
C VAL A 89 15.53 -3.39 18.76
N ILE A 90 15.82 -4.35 17.87
CA ILE A 90 17.17 -4.52 17.27
C ILE A 90 17.59 -3.28 16.46
N GLY A 91 16.66 -2.66 15.73
CA GLY A 91 16.90 -1.44 14.95
C GLY A 91 16.91 -0.13 15.74
N ASN A 92 16.67 -0.17 17.07
CA ASN A 92 16.42 1.02 17.90
C ASN A 92 15.27 1.91 17.33
N MET A 93 14.17 1.26 16.96
CA MET A 93 12.94 1.87 16.43
C MET A 93 11.73 1.43 17.27
N ALA A 94 10.66 2.19 17.19
CA ALA A 94 9.31 1.75 17.56
C ALA A 94 8.60 1.16 16.34
N VAL A 95 7.62 0.29 16.58
CA VAL A 95 6.68 -0.21 15.57
C VAL A 95 5.25 -0.24 16.12
N SER A 96 4.27 0.08 15.28
CA SER A 96 2.85 0.07 15.67
C SER A 96 1.95 -0.54 14.59
N TYR A 97 0.79 -1.07 15.01
CA TYR A 97 -0.24 -1.59 14.11
C TYR A 97 -1.05 -0.49 13.42
N TRP A 98 -0.93 0.76 13.84
CA TRP A 98 -1.70 1.90 13.32
C TRP A 98 -1.15 2.40 11.97
N PHE A 99 -0.96 1.47 11.01
CA PHE A 99 -0.37 1.75 9.69
C PHE A 99 -1.36 2.46 8.74
N PHE A 100 -2.64 2.12 8.86
CA PHE A 100 -3.75 2.69 8.09
C PHE A 100 -4.92 2.98 9.04
N ASP A 101 -5.54 4.15 8.84
CA ASP A 101 -6.71 4.68 9.53
C ASP A 101 -7.09 6.01 8.86
N HIS A 102 -8.34 6.42 8.95
CA HIS A 102 -8.86 7.67 8.36
C HIS A 102 -9.86 8.36 9.30
N GLY A 103 -10.00 9.68 9.14
CA GLY A 103 -11.04 10.44 9.83
C GLY A 103 -12.41 10.25 9.18
N ALA A 104 -13.25 11.30 9.24
CA ALA A 104 -14.42 11.36 8.36
C ALA A 104 -13.96 11.31 6.89
N ALA A 105 -14.44 10.30 6.17
CA ALA A 105 -14.13 9.97 4.78
C ALA A 105 -15.44 9.92 3.96
N GLY A 106 -15.35 9.51 2.70
CA GLY A 106 -16.52 9.16 1.89
C GLY A 106 -17.07 7.77 2.25
N ARG A 107 -17.61 7.10 1.24
CA ARG A 107 -18.12 5.72 1.31
C ARG A 107 -17.35 4.75 0.39
N GLY A 108 -16.26 5.22 -0.22
CA GLY A 108 -15.46 4.42 -1.14
C GLY A 108 -14.55 3.44 -0.41
N ASP A 109 -14.10 2.42 -1.13
CA ASP A 109 -13.06 1.52 -0.66
C ASP A 109 -11.71 2.24 -0.61
N TRP A 110 -10.93 1.96 0.43
CA TRP A 110 -9.59 2.49 0.56
C TRP A 110 -8.55 1.53 -0.02
N TYR A 111 -7.53 2.08 -0.67
CA TYR A 111 -6.51 1.30 -1.38
C TYR A 111 -5.11 1.88 -1.31
N ALA A 112 -4.11 1.04 -1.55
CA ALA A 112 -2.73 1.43 -1.87
C ALA A 112 -2.39 1.08 -3.32
N ASN A 113 -1.52 1.87 -3.95
CA ASN A 113 -0.88 1.50 -5.23
C ASN A 113 0.42 0.73 -4.96
N THR A 114 0.62 -0.39 -5.67
CA THR A 114 1.85 -1.21 -5.66
C THR A 114 2.27 -1.59 -7.09
N PRO A 115 3.48 -2.13 -7.33
CA PRO A 115 3.87 -2.66 -8.63
C PRO A 115 2.99 -3.81 -9.14
N ASP A 116 2.42 -4.60 -8.22
CA ASP A 116 1.65 -5.81 -8.53
C ASP A 116 0.13 -5.51 -8.69
N GLY A 117 -0.28 -4.27 -8.47
CA GLY A 117 -1.67 -3.80 -8.57
C GLY A 117 -2.11 -2.93 -7.38
N GLN A 118 -3.41 -2.69 -7.29
CA GLN A 118 -4.00 -2.03 -6.13
C GLN A 118 -4.28 -3.04 -5.01
N VAL A 119 -3.93 -2.68 -3.77
CA VAL A 119 -4.25 -3.46 -2.57
C VAL A 119 -5.43 -2.80 -1.87
N GLN A 120 -6.56 -3.50 -1.71
CA GLN A 120 -7.68 -3.01 -0.89
C GLN A 120 -7.29 -3.06 0.59
N VAL A 121 -7.41 -1.93 1.31
CA VAL A 121 -7.15 -1.84 2.76
C VAL A 121 -8.41 -1.62 3.59
N GLN A 122 -9.53 -1.25 2.96
CA GLN A 122 -10.87 -1.25 3.55
C GLN A 122 -11.92 -1.54 2.48
N ASN A 123 -12.86 -2.42 2.79
CA ASN A 123 -13.97 -2.80 1.93
C ASN A 123 -15.28 -2.18 2.48
N ASN A 124 -15.72 -1.08 1.87
CA ASN A 124 -17.03 -0.48 2.08
C ASN A 124 -18.06 -0.96 1.04
N GLY A 125 -17.62 -1.78 0.08
CA GLY A 125 -18.43 -2.34 -1.00
C GLY A 125 -18.53 -1.44 -2.23
N VAL A 126 -17.66 -0.43 -2.36
CA VAL A 126 -17.75 0.61 -3.40
C VAL A 126 -16.35 0.97 -3.91
N PRO A 127 -15.84 0.38 -5.01
CA PRO A 127 -16.49 -0.55 -5.93
C PRO A 127 -16.65 -2.00 -5.43
N GLY A 128 -16.03 -2.36 -4.30
CA GLY A 128 -16.11 -3.67 -3.66
C GLY A 128 -14.91 -4.57 -3.95
N GLU A 129 -14.74 -5.60 -3.10
CA GLU A 129 -13.63 -6.56 -3.07
C GLU A 129 -13.13 -7.02 -4.46
N ASN A 130 -14.04 -7.37 -5.37
CA ASN A 130 -13.73 -7.89 -6.71
C ASN A 130 -13.04 -6.88 -7.66
N ALA A 131 -13.01 -5.59 -7.32
CA ALA A 131 -12.29 -4.58 -8.10
C ALA A 131 -10.76 -4.60 -7.85
N PHE A 132 -10.31 -5.30 -6.81
CA PHE A 132 -8.91 -5.29 -6.36
C PHE A 132 -8.26 -6.66 -6.56
N PRO A 133 -7.07 -6.74 -7.18
CA PRO A 133 -6.36 -8.02 -7.37
C PRO A 133 -5.71 -8.56 -6.08
N ILE A 134 -5.52 -7.69 -5.07
CA ILE A 134 -4.84 -7.98 -3.82
C ILE A 134 -5.64 -7.36 -2.67
N HIS A 135 -5.70 -8.05 -1.54
CA HIS A 135 -6.40 -7.60 -0.34
C HIS A 135 -5.44 -7.56 0.84
N ALA A 136 -5.59 -6.59 1.74
CA ALA A 136 -4.72 -6.48 2.89
C ALA A 136 -5.03 -7.54 3.95
N ILE A 137 -4.01 -8.28 4.36
CA ILE A 137 -3.98 -9.03 5.63
C ILE A 137 -3.81 -8.05 6.81
N GLY A 138 -3.05 -6.97 6.60
CA GLY A 138 -2.76 -5.98 7.62
C GLY A 138 -1.52 -5.16 7.27
N GLY A 139 -0.77 -4.74 8.29
CA GLY A 139 0.37 -3.85 8.15
C GLY A 139 0.87 -3.32 9.49
N CYS A 140 2.03 -2.66 9.43
CA CYS A 140 2.62 -1.97 10.58
C CYS A 140 3.43 -0.75 10.12
N VAL A 141 3.77 0.15 11.04
CA VAL A 141 4.62 1.31 10.77
C VAL A 141 5.80 1.35 11.73
N PHE A 142 7.02 1.29 11.19
CA PHE A 142 8.29 1.46 11.90
C PHE A 142 8.69 2.94 11.91
N TYR A 143 9.10 3.47 13.06
CA TYR A 143 9.43 4.88 13.25
C TYR A 143 10.38 5.11 14.42
N THR A 144 10.99 6.30 14.52
CA THR A 144 11.65 6.75 15.76
C THR A 144 10.65 7.51 16.64
N SER A 145 10.49 7.06 17.88
CA SER A 145 9.62 7.74 18.85
C SER A 145 10.33 8.93 19.51
N LYS A 146 9.62 10.04 19.72
CA LYS A 146 10.14 11.30 20.29
C LYS A 146 10.66 11.18 21.73
N ASP A 147 10.17 10.19 22.46
CA ASP A 147 10.58 9.85 23.84
C ASP A 147 11.72 8.81 23.88
N GLY A 148 12.17 8.32 22.72
CA GLY A 148 13.16 7.24 22.63
C GLY A 148 12.61 5.83 22.84
N SER A 149 11.29 5.65 22.97
CA SER A 149 10.66 4.33 23.10
C SER A 149 10.88 3.46 21.86
N VAL A 150 11.11 2.16 22.07
CA VAL A 150 11.41 1.16 21.02
C VAL A 150 10.52 -0.08 21.15
N GLY A 151 10.53 -0.96 20.13
CA GLY A 151 9.70 -2.17 20.08
C GLY A 151 8.24 -1.89 19.73
N LYS A 152 7.32 -2.81 20.08
CA LYS A 152 5.87 -2.56 19.90
C LYS A 152 5.42 -1.39 20.77
N GLN A 153 4.83 -0.38 20.14
CA GLN A 153 4.33 0.83 20.79
C GLN A 153 2.93 1.18 20.30
N GLU A 154 2.11 1.74 21.20
CA GLU A 154 0.88 2.42 20.80
C GLU A 154 1.24 3.77 20.19
N LEU A 155 0.91 3.99 18.92
CA LEU A 155 1.23 5.22 18.18
C LEU A 155 0.07 6.22 18.20
N MET A 156 -1.16 5.78 18.46
CA MET A 156 -2.29 6.68 18.67
C MET A 156 -2.10 7.49 19.97
N ALA A 157 -2.34 8.80 19.88
CA ALA A 157 -2.39 9.71 21.02
C ALA A 157 -3.12 11.00 20.65
N GLY A 158 -3.85 11.60 21.60
CA GLY A 158 -4.59 12.84 21.35
C GLY A 158 -5.80 12.62 20.44
N SER A 159 -5.75 13.16 19.22
CA SER A 159 -6.85 13.10 18.25
C SER A 159 -6.37 12.60 16.89
N PHE A 160 -7.29 12.09 16.07
CA PHE A 160 -6.99 11.67 14.71
C PHE A 160 -6.28 12.78 13.88
N ALA A 161 -6.67 14.04 14.08
CA ALA A 161 -6.08 15.19 13.41
C ALA A 161 -4.65 15.52 13.87
N ALA A 162 -4.26 15.15 15.09
CA ALA A 162 -2.86 15.19 15.52
C ALA A 162 -2.07 14.01 14.93
N ASN A 163 -2.73 12.86 14.75
CA ASN A 163 -2.20 11.66 14.10
C ASN A 163 -0.83 11.23 14.70
N TYR A 164 0.09 10.74 13.88
CA TYR A 164 1.44 10.37 14.30
C TYR A 164 2.24 11.51 14.98
N SER A 165 1.90 12.78 14.75
CA SER A 165 2.75 13.93 15.14
C SER A 165 2.98 14.08 16.64
N VAL A 166 2.13 13.46 17.48
CA VAL A 166 2.28 13.47 18.93
C VAL A 166 3.50 12.67 19.38
N LYS A 167 3.74 11.51 18.76
CA LYS A 167 4.75 10.51 19.20
C LYS A 167 5.90 10.31 18.20
N MET A 168 5.68 10.50 16.90
CA MET A 168 6.67 10.23 15.85
C MET A 168 7.64 11.40 15.63
N ASP A 169 8.93 11.10 15.54
CA ASP A 169 9.95 12.04 15.05
C ASP A 169 10.05 11.96 13.52
N TYR A 170 9.37 12.88 12.82
CA TYR A 170 9.41 12.97 11.36
C TYR A 170 10.80 13.30 10.78
N SER A 171 11.79 13.73 11.58
CA SER A 171 13.16 13.96 11.10
C SER A 171 13.90 12.66 10.72
N LYS A 172 13.33 11.50 11.04
CA LYS A 172 13.90 10.16 10.83
C LYS A 172 13.19 9.41 9.70
N PRO A 173 13.79 8.33 9.17
CA PRO A 173 13.10 7.41 8.27
C PRO A 173 11.87 6.78 8.94
N VAL A 174 10.83 6.59 8.15
CA VAL A 174 9.61 5.87 8.53
C VAL A 174 9.31 4.86 7.43
N SER A 175 9.08 3.60 7.81
CA SER A 175 8.69 2.52 6.88
C SER A 175 7.32 2.01 7.26
N LYS A 176 6.34 2.16 6.36
CA LYS A 176 5.01 1.54 6.48
C LYS A 176 5.02 0.24 5.70
N TYR A 177 4.82 -0.90 6.38
CA TYR A 177 4.65 -2.21 5.74
C TYR A 177 3.16 -2.49 5.55
N LEU A 178 2.81 -3.02 4.39
CA LEU A 178 1.48 -3.45 3.99
C LEU A 178 1.55 -4.92 3.57
N LEU A 179 0.74 -5.78 4.19
CA LEU A 179 0.76 -7.23 4.02
C LEU A 179 -0.30 -7.64 3.00
N GLY A 180 0.10 -8.02 1.79
CA GLY A 180 -0.82 -8.47 0.75
C GLY A 180 -1.17 -9.96 0.88
N ASP A 181 -2.42 -10.31 0.61
CA ASP A 181 -2.90 -11.71 0.53
C ASP A 181 -2.31 -12.49 -0.66
N ASN A 182 -1.50 -11.85 -1.51
CA ASN A 182 -0.64 -12.51 -2.49
C ASN A 182 0.71 -12.98 -1.92
N GLY A 183 0.94 -12.85 -0.60
CA GLY A 183 2.17 -13.28 0.06
C GLY A 183 3.33 -12.28 -0.03
N VAL A 184 3.06 -11.06 -0.49
CA VAL A 184 4.06 -9.99 -0.65
C VAL A 184 3.89 -8.93 0.43
N VAL A 185 4.98 -8.60 1.11
CA VAL A 185 5.11 -7.39 1.92
C VAL A 185 5.47 -6.23 1.00
N TYR A 186 4.64 -5.20 0.98
CA TYR A 186 4.95 -3.93 0.34
C TYR A 186 5.41 -2.91 1.38
N GLU A 187 6.29 -2.01 0.98
CA GLU A 187 6.86 -0.98 1.84
C GLU A 187 6.70 0.41 1.22
N LEU A 188 6.27 1.37 2.04
CA LEU A 188 6.39 2.80 1.76
C LEU A 188 7.45 3.40 2.68
N LYS A 189 8.60 3.74 2.09
CA LYS A 189 9.69 4.49 2.72
C LYS A 189 9.37 5.99 2.67
N THR A 190 9.32 6.65 3.83
CA THR A 190 8.89 8.05 3.99
C THR A 190 9.55 8.69 5.23
N GLY A 191 9.07 9.85 5.70
CA GLY A 191 9.70 10.62 6.79
C GLY A 191 10.87 11.48 6.28
N ASN A 192 11.97 11.54 7.03
CA ASN A 192 13.17 12.32 6.73
C ASN A 192 12.92 13.83 6.53
N GLY A 193 12.02 14.40 7.32
CA GLY A 193 11.57 15.79 7.28
C GLY A 193 10.11 15.92 6.82
N GLU A 194 9.63 14.99 5.99
CA GLU A 194 8.25 14.99 5.50
C GLU A 194 7.27 14.53 6.60
N PRO A 195 6.14 15.24 6.81
CA PRO A 195 5.07 14.75 7.69
C PRO A 195 4.50 13.42 7.20
N VAL A 196 4.26 12.50 8.12
CA VAL A 196 3.68 11.18 7.83
C VAL A 196 2.40 10.99 8.62
N SER A 197 1.39 10.37 8.02
CA SER A 197 0.12 10.03 8.66
C SER A 197 -0.34 8.62 8.32
N THR A 198 -1.39 8.16 9.02
CA THR A 198 -2.14 6.95 8.73
C THR A 198 -2.60 6.87 7.26
N ASN A 199 -3.08 7.98 6.68
CA ASN A 199 -3.48 8.06 5.25
C ASN A 199 -2.30 8.14 4.27
N THR A 200 -1.07 8.42 4.70
CA THR A 200 0.07 8.56 3.77
C THR A 200 0.34 7.25 3.04
N GLY A 201 0.25 7.26 1.72
CA GLY A 201 0.38 6.09 0.84
C GLY A 201 -0.95 5.49 0.36
N PHE A 202 -2.09 6.01 0.81
CA PHE A 202 -3.41 5.46 0.52
C PHE A 202 -4.30 6.45 -0.23
N GLY A 203 -5.32 5.91 -0.89
CA GLY A 203 -6.37 6.64 -1.60
C GLY A 203 -7.74 6.07 -1.29
N GLU A 204 -8.78 6.79 -1.70
CA GLU A 204 -10.20 6.42 -1.55
C GLU A 204 -10.88 6.45 -2.92
N TYR A 205 -11.77 5.48 -3.18
CA TYR A 205 -12.69 5.55 -4.32
C TYR A 205 -13.80 6.57 -4.07
N ALA A 206 -14.50 7.01 -5.12
CA ALA A 206 -15.68 7.84 -4.97
C ALA A 206 -16.89 7.03 -4.47
N ASP A 207 -17.89 7.70 -3.90
CA ASP A 207 -19.16 7.12 -3.41
C ASP A 207 -19.99 6.36 -4.47
N ASP A 208 -19.61 6.43 -5.76
CA ASP A 208 -20.20 5.70 -6.89
C ASP A 208 -19.34 4.54 -7.41
N GLY A 209 -18.16 4.29 -6.82
CA GLY A 209 -17.22 3.25 -7.23
C GLY A 209 -16.26 3.66 -8.35
N SER A 210 -16.28 4.92 -8.80
CA SER A 210 -15.26 5.47 -9.70
C SER A 210 -13.99 5.88 -8.95
N LEU A 211 -12.90 6.16 -9.68
CA LEU A 211 -11.66 6.64 -9.06
C LEU A 211 -11.89 8.02 -8.41
N GLY A 212 -11.73 8.09 -7.09
CA GLY A 212 -11.92 9.30 -6.32
C GLY A 212 -10.83 10.36 -6.55
N SER A 213 -11.10 11.59 -6.11
CA SER A 213 -10.12 12.68 -6.14
C SER A 213 -9.04 12.54 -5.05
N TYR A 214 -9.27 11.72 -4.02
CA TYR A 214 -8.30 11.40 -2.98
C TYR A 214 -7.41 10.22 -3.41
N THR A 215 -6.36 10.51 -4.17
CA THR A 215 -5.43 9.49 -4.72
C THR A 215 -4.13 9.36 -3.92
N PRO A 216 -3.45 8.19 -3.94
CA PRO A 216 -2.17 8.01 -3.26
C PRO A 216 -1.09 8.92 -3.85
N THR A 217 -0.56 9.86 -3.04
CA THR A 217 0.54 10.76 -3.44
C THR A 217 1.92 10.10 -3.45
N LYS A 218 2.01 8.87 -2.93
CA LYS A 218 3.17 7.97 -2.99
C LYS A 218 2.63 6.53 -3.14
N SER A 219 3.26 5.73 -4.00
CA SER A 219 2.99 4.28 -4.07
C SER A 219 3.87 3.52 -3.08
N PHE A 220 3.39 2.37 -2.60
CA PHE A 220 4.24 1.37 -1.96
C PHE A 220 5.03 0.62 -3.04
N GLN A 221 6.20 0.10 -2.69
CA GLN A 221 7.01 -0.79 -3.53
C GLN A 221 7.05 -2.19 -2.90
N VAL A 222 7.48 -3.22 -3.63
CA VAL A 222 7.81 -4.53 -2.99
C VAL A 222 8.93 -4.30 -1.97
N SER A 223 8.77 -4.79 -0.73
CA SER A 223 9.79 -4.57 0.31
C SER A 223 11.03 -5.41 0.06
N GLU A 224 12.19 -4.78 0.26
CA GLU A 224 13.51 -5.41 0.14
C GLU A 224 13.84 -6.27 1.38
N ASP A 225 13.13 -6.12 2.50
CA ASP A 225 13.32 -6.91 3.73
C ASP A 225 12.87 -8.37 3.52
N GLN A 226 13.82 -9.22 3.13
CA GLN A 226 13.57 -10.64 2.89
C GLN A 226 13.04 -11.36 4.14
N ALA A 227 13.41 -10.92 5.34
CA ALA A 227 12.90 -11.52 6.57
C ALA A 227 11.41 -11.17 6.81
N ALA A 228 10.96 -10.00 6.34
CA ALA A 228 9.53 -9.67 6.30
C ALA A 228 8.78 -10.52 5.25
N GLN A 229 9.36 -10.67 4.05
CA GLN A 229 8.79 -11.52 2.99
C GLN A 229 8.70 -13.00 3.42
N GLU A 230 9.70 -13.50 4.15
CA GLU A 230 9.68 -14.84 4.76
C GLU A 230 8.62 -14.95 5.86
N LYS A 231 8.56 -13.97 6.78
CA LYS A 231 7.60 -14.00 7.90
C LYS A 231 6.15 -13.97 7.43
N LEU A 232 5.81 -13.17 6.42
CA LEU A 232 4.44 -13.15 5.90
C LEU A 232 4.04 -14.49 5.29
N ARG A 233 4.93 -15.11 4.48
CA ARG A 233 4.68 -16.43 3.89
C ARG A 233 4.57 -17.52 4.96
N GLU A 234 5.45 -17.53 5.97
CA GLU A 234 5.37 -18.46 7.10
C GLU A 234 4.00 -18.40 7.81
N LEU A 235 3.49 -17.19 8.06
CA LEU A 235 2.17 -16.99 8.65
C LEU A 235 1.06 -17.47 7.70
N MET A 236 1.13 -17.17 6.40
CA MET A 236 0.13 -17.62 5.43
C MET A 236 0.08 -19.14 5.21
N TYR A 237 1.14 -19.88 5.52
CA TYR A 237 1.11 -21.36 5.57
C TYR A 237 0.54 -21.92 6.89
N SER A 238 0.21 -21.07 7.86
CA SER A 238 -0.16 -21.48 9.23
C SER A 238 -1.65 -21.31 9.58
N TYR A 239 -2.49 -20.89 8.63
CA TYR A 239 -3.90 -20.51 8.83
C TYR A 239 -4.81 -20.94 7.66
#